data_AF-A0A366MSI2-F1
#
_entry.id   AF-A0A366MSI2-F1
#
_cell.length_a   1.000
_cell.length_b   1.000
_cell.length_c   1.000
_cell.angle_alpha   90.00
_cell.angle_beta   90.00
_cell.angle_gamma   90.00
#
_symmetry.space_group_name_H-M   'P 1'
#
loop_
_entity.id
_entity.type
_entity.pdbx_description
1 polymer ?
#
loop_
_entity_poly.entity_id
_entity_poly.type
_entity_poly.pdbx_seq_one_letter_code
_entity_poly.pdbx_strand_id
1 'polypeptide(L)'
;MKVAMTNPKTGEIREVKVGWSWILFLFSGFFGLPLFLRKLHIWGGIFLVLWVVYLIAPSMMQNEEEALGLMILLNLFFLGLQIWLGIKGNEITAKNYLEFGWHFTNPDSDEVRFAKGKWGINV
;
A
#
# COMPACT_ATOMS: atom_id res chain seq x y z
N MET A 1 -10.52 -14.66 -0.64
CA MET A 1 -10.74 -14.64 0.82
C MET A 1 -10.40 -13.26 1.39
N LYS A 2 -11.17 -12.83 2.38
CA LYS A 2 -10.97 -11.59 3.13
C LYS A 2 -11.13 -11.89 4.61
N VAL A 3 -10.50 -11.08 5.46
CA VAL A 3 -10.66 -11.12 6.91
C VAL A 3 -11.13 -9.77 7.40
N ALA A 4 -12.04 -9.74 8.36
CA ALA A 4 -12.55 -8.50 8.95
C ALA A 4 -11.68 -8.10 10.17
N MET A 5 -11.42 -6.81 10.29
CA MET A 5 -10.77 -6.20 11.44
C MET A 5 -11.65 -5.10 12.01
N THR A 6 -11.76 -5.04 13.33
CA THR A 6 -12.60 -4.10 14.05
C THR A 6 -11.74 -3.13 14.84
N ASN A 7 -12.07 -1.85 14.76
CA ASN A 7 -11.52 -0.82 15.62
C ASN A 7 -12.32 -0.80 16.95
N PRO A 8 -11.71 -1.14 18.10
CA PRO A 8 -12.44 -1.21 19.36
C PRO A 8 -12.90 0.17 19.86
N LYS A 9 -12.27 1.26 19.40
CA LYS A 9 -12.60 2.63 19.83
C LYS A 9 -13.81 3.21 19.10
N THR A 10 -14.04 2.81 17.86
CA THR A 10 -15.09 3.39 16.99
C THR A 10 -16.14 2.39 16.53
N GLY A 11 -15.90 1.09 16.69
CA GLY A 11 -16.73 0.03 16.12
C GLY A 11 -16.58 -0.11 14.59
N GLU A 12 -15.69 0.65 13.96
CA GLU A 12 -15.44 0.56 12.52
C GLU A 12 -14.93 -0.82 12.13
N ILE A 13 -15.56 -1.46 11.14
CA ILE A 13 -15.14 -2.76 10.61
C ILE A 13 -14.59 -2.56 9.20
N ARG A 14 -13.42 -3.12 8.93
CA ARG A 14 -12.80 -3.12 7.60
C ARG A 14 -12.39 -4.50 7.18
N GLU A 15 -12.66 -4.82 5.91
CA GLU A 15 -12.20 -6.05 5.30
C GLU A 15 -10.80 -5.87 4.69
N VAL A 16 -9.91 -6.82 4.98
CA VAL A 16 -8.60 -6.91 4.35
C VAL A 16 -8.54 -8.19 3.53
N LYS A 17 -8.30 -8.04 2.21
CA LYS A 17 -8.15 -9.18 1.29
C LYS A 17 -6.82 -9.89 1.54
N VAL A 18 -6.84 -11.20 1.63
CA VAL A 18 -5.63 -12.03 1.70
C VAL A 18 -5.13 -12.31 0.27
N GLY A 19 -3.95 -11.79 -0.08
CA GLY A 19 -3.36 -11.90 -1.42
C GLY A 19 -3.30 -10.57 -2.18
N TRP A 20 -3.30 -10.63 -3.53
CA TRP A 20 -3.05 -9.47 -4.39
C TRP A 20 -4.09 -8.35 -4.25
N SER A 21 -3.60 -7.11 -4.13
CA SER A 21 -4.35 -5.87 -4.00
C SER A 21 -4.41 -5.11 -5.32
N TRP A 22 -5.46 -5.33 -6.11
CA TRP A 22 -5.69 -4.60 -7.35
C TRP A 22 -5.78 -3.09 -7.15
N ILE A 23 -6.42 -2.65 -6.07
CA ILE A 23 -6.58 -1.23 -5.76
C ILE A 23 -5.21 -0.58 -5.53
N LEU A 24 -4.34 -1.23 -4.74
CA LEU A 24 -3.02 -0.66 -4.47
C LEU A 24 -2.10 -0.74 -5.69
N PHE A 25 -2.16 -1.81 -6.47
CA PHE A 25 -1.40 -1.91 -7.70
C PHE A 25 -1.76 -0.80 -8.70
N LEU A 26 -3.05 -0.68 -9.04
CA LEU A 26 -3.50 0.26 -10.08
C LEU A 26 -3.49 1.71 -9.62
N PHE A 27 -3.88 1.97 -8.36
CA PHE A 27 -4.21 3.33 -7.92
C PHE A 27 -3.23 3.94 -6.92
N SER A 28 -2.24 3.20 -6.39
CA SER A 28 -1.22 3.84 -5.52
C SER A 28 -0.41 4.89 -6.27
N GLY A 29 -0.22 4.69 -7.58
CA GLY A 29 0.38 5.66 -8.49
C GLY A 29 -0.40 6.98 -8.62
N PHE A 30 -1.60 7.14 -8.06
CA PHE A 30 -2.30 8.44 -8.05
C PHE A 30 -2.01 9.16 -6.72
N PHE A 31 -0.84 9.78 -6.62
CA PHE A 31 -0.37 10.51 -5.43
C PHE A 31 -0.40 9.71 -4.10
N GLY A 32 -0.44 8.37 -4.16
CA GLY A 32 -0.57 7.53 -2.98
C GLY A 32 -1.95 7.55 -2.31
N LEU A 33 -3.00 8.08 -2.96
CA LEU A 33 -4.32 8.27 -2.34
C LEU A 33 -4.88 7.00 -1.66
N PRO A 34 -4.89 5.81 -2.30
CA PRO A 34 -5.38 4.60 -1.65
C PRO A 34 -4.57 4.16 -0.42
N LEU A 35 -3.29 4.56 -0.33
CA LEU A 35 -2.43 4.26 0.81
C LEU A 35 -2.88 5.07 2.03
N PHE A 36 -3.13 6.37 1.85
CA PHE A 36 -3.67 7.22 2.91
C PHE A 36 -5.03 6.74 3.42
N LEU A 37 -5.93 6.34 2.52
CA LEU A 37 -7.24 5.80 2.88
C LEU A 37 -7.16 4.51 3.72
N ARG A 38 -6.06 3.77 3.60
CA ARG A 38 -5.74 2.56 4.39
C ARG A 38 -4.84 2.83 5.60
N LYS A 39 -4.67 4.11 5.97
CA LYS A 39 -3.80 4.57 7.06
C LYS A 39 -2.32 4.27 6.86
N LEU A 40 -1.89 3.99 5.62
CA LEU A 40 -0.49 3.77 5.26
C LEU A 40 0.20 5.10 4.93
N HIS A 41 0.21 6.03 5.89
CA HIS A 41 0.60 7.42 5.68
C HIS A 41 2.06 7.57 5.19
N ILE A 42 2.97 6.75 5.71
CA ILE A 42 4.39 6.77 5.30
C ILE A 42 4.51 6.41 3.82
N TRP A 43 3.88 5.30 3.39
CA TRP A 43 3.90 4.88 1.99
C TRP A 43 3.19 5.88 1.07
N GLY A 44 2.07 6.45 1.52
CA GLY A 44 1.40 7.53 0.79
C GLY A 44 2.32 8.75 0.61
N GLY A 45 3.05 9.14 1.65
CA GLY A 45 4.02 10.23 1.60
C GLY A 45 5.18 9.97 0.63
N ILE A 46 5.70 8.74 0.59
CA ILE A 46 6.71 8.33 -0.39
C ILE A 46 6.18 8.52 -1.82
N PHE A 47 4.97 8.06 -2.11
CA PHE A 47 4.36 8.24 -3.43
C PHE A 47 4.15 9.72 -3.77
N LEU A 48 3.76 10.54 -2.80
CA LEU A 48 3.60 11.98 -3.00
C LEU A 48 4.94 12.66 -3.36
N VAL A 49 6.02 12.34 -2.64
CA VAL A 49 7.37 12.85 -2.93
C VAL A 49 7.84 12.39 -4.31
N LEU A 50 7.63 11.11 -4.66
CA LEU A 50 7.96 10.60 -5.98
C LEU A 50 7.21 11.33 -7.09
N TRP A 51 5.95 11.73 -6.86
CA TRP A 51 5.20 12.57 -7.79
C TRP A 51 5.80 13.96 -7.94
N VAL A 52 6.21 14.60 -6.84
CA VAL A 52 6.90 15.89 -6.89
C VAL A 52 8.17 15.78 -7.73
N VAL A 53 8.98 14.73 -7.49
CA VAL A 53 10.19 14.47 -8.29
C VAL A 53 9.84 14.22 -9.76
N TYR A 54 8.81 13.41 -10.03
CA TYR A 54 8.37 13.11 -11.39
C TYR A 54 7.95 14.36 -12.19
N LEU A 55 7.30 15.32 -11.53
CA LEU A 55 6.84 16.54 -12.18
C LEU A 55 7.95 17.58 -12.37
N ILE A 56 8.89 17.67 -11.42
CA ILE A 56 9.91 18.74 -11.40
C ILE A 56 11.20 18.30 -12.07
N ALA A 57 11.70 17.10 -11.78
CA ALA A 57 13.05 16.70 -12.17
C ALA A 57 13.31 16.68 -13.68
N PRO A 58 12.36 16.27 -14.56
CA PRO A 58 12.58 16.32 -16.01
C PRO A 58 12.85 17.73 -16.54
N SER A 59 12.23 18.76 -15.94
CA SER A 59 12.43 20.17 -16.34
C SER A 59 13.82 20.72 -15.99
N MET A 60 14.59 19.99 -15.18
CA MET A 60 15.94 20.35 -14.76
C MET A 60 17.03 19.70 -15.62
N MET A 61 16.66 18.85 -16.59
CA MET A 61 17.61 18.17 -17.47
C MET A 61 18.14 19.10 -18.57
N GLN A 62 19.35 18.83 -19.07
CA GLN A 62 20.01 19.72 -20.04
C GLN A 62 19.47 19.57 -21.46
N ASN A 63 18.93 18.39 -21.78
CA ASN A 63 18.39 18.05 -23.09
C ASN A 63 17.20 17.09 -22.97
N GLU A 64 16.47 16.92 -24.08
CA GLU A 64 15.26 16.10 -24.14
C GLU A 64 15.54 14.59 -23.94
N GLU A 65 16.70 14.10 -24.37
CA GLU A 65 17.07 12.68 -24.24
C GLU A 65 17.28 12.29 -22.77
N GLU A 66 17.96 13.14 -21.99
CA GLU A 66 18.13 12.98 -20.55
C GLU A 66 16.79 13.02 -19.81
N ALA A 67 15.92 13.97 -20.17
CA ALA A 67 14.58 14.08 -19.59
C ALA A 67 13.75 12.83 -19.86
N LEU A 68 13.76 12.32 -21.10
CA LEU A 68 13.07 11.10 -21.48
C LEU A 68 13.65 9.89 -20.72
N GLY A 69 14.97 9.77 -20.63
CA GLY A 69 15.65 8.72 -19.89
C GLY A 69 15.24 8.69 -18.42
N LEU A 70 15.23 9.85 -17.75
CA LEU A 70 14.77 9.99 -16.38
C LEU A 70 13.29 9.61 -16.22
N MET A 71 12.42 10.05 -17.12
CA MET A 71 10.99 9.69 -17.08
C MET A 71 10.78 8.18 -17.21
N ILE A 72 11.51 7.50 -18.08
CA ILE A 72 11.44 6.04 -18.24
C ILE A 72 11.88 5.36 -16.94
N LEU A 73 13.00 5.77 -16.34
CA LEU A 73 13.49 5.21 -15.08
C LEU A 73 12.48 5.39 -13.94
N LEU A 74 11.90 6.59 -13.80
CA LEU A 74 10.88 6.85 -12.78
C LEU A 74 9.62 6.01 -13.01
N ASN A 75 9.16 5.84 -14.25
CA ASN A 75 8.01 4.99 -14.56
C ASN A 75 8.26 3.52 -14.18
N LEU A 76 9.44 2.99 -14.48
CA LEU A 76 9.82 1.63 -14.08
C LEU A 76 9.88 1.49 -12.56
N PHE A 77 10.38 2.51 -11.87
CA PHE A 77 10.41 2.54 -10.41
C PHE A 77 8.99 2.57 -9.80
N PHE A 78 8.10 3.42 -10.33
CA PHE A 78 6.69 3.44 -9.95
C PHE A 78 6.03 2.08 -10.16
N LEU A 79 6.22 1.47 -11.32
CA LEU A 79 5.67 0.15 -11.64
C LEU A 79 6.17 -0.92 -10.66
N GLY A 80 7.46 -0.92 -10.33
CA GLY A 80 8.04 -1.83 -9.34
C GLY A 80 7.39 -1.69 -7.96
N LEU A 81 7.24 -0.44 -7.48
CA LEU A 81 6.56 -0.16 -6.21
C LEU A 81 5.08 -0.55 -6.24
N GLN A 82 4.38 -0.28 -7.34
CA GLN A 82 2.97 -0.65 -7.53
C GLN A 82 2.80 -2.17 -7.49
N ILE A 83 3.65 -2.94 -8.17
CA ILE A 83 3.64 -4.40 -8.13
C ILE A 83 3.87 -4.88 -6.70
N TRP A 84 4.89 -4.34 -6.03
CA TRP A 84 5.22 -4.69 -4.65
C TRP A 84 4.06 -4.40 -3.69
N LEU A 85 3.39 -3.25 -3.83
CA LEU A 85 2.18 -2.92 -3.07
C LEU A 85 0.98 -3.80 -3.44
N GLY A 86 0.90 -4.26 -4.68
CA GLY A 86 -0.04 -5.30 -5.10
C GLY A 86 0.13 -6.57 -4.28
N ILE A 87 1.38 -7.01 -4.06
CA ILE A 87 1.71 -8.23 -3.32
C ILE A 87 1.55 -8.03 -1.80
N LYS A 88 2.21 -7.01 -1.25
CA LYS A 88 2.43 -6.82 0.20
C LYS A 88 1.48 -5.82 0.84
N GLY A 89 0.82 -4.96 0.06
CA GLY A 89 0.07 -3.83 0.63
C GLY A 89 -1.09 -4.23 1.54
N ASN A 90 -1.74 -5.38 1.31
CA ASN A 90 -2.78 -5.88 2.22
C ASN A 90 -2.20 -6.39 3.56
N GLU A 91 -1.04 -7.06 3.52
CA GLU A 91 -0.32 -7.46 4.73
C GLU A 91 0.08 -6.24 5.57
N ILE A 92 0.66 -5.24 4.93
CA ILE A 92 1.07 -3.99 5.58
C ILE A 92 -0.16 -3.28 6.16
N THR A 93 -1.28 -3.27 5.44
CA THR A 93 -2.55 -2.72 5.95
C THR A 93 -3.00 -3.43 7.23
N ALA A 94 -2.99 -4.77 7.25
CA ALA A 94 -3.40 -5.54 8.42
C ALA A 94 -2.48 -5.29 9.63
N LYS A 95 -1.15 -5.31 9.42
CA LYS A 95 -0.17 -5.01 10.47
C LYS A 95 -0.33 -3.61 11.04
N ASN A 96 -0.50 -2.62 10.17
CA ASN A 96 -0.73 -1.24 10.56
C ASN A 96 -2.04 -1.07 11.37
N TYR A 97 -3.11 -1.79 11.02
CA TYR A 97 -4.32 -1.81 11.85
C TYR A 97 -4.07 -2.40 13.24
N LEU A 98 -3.33 -3.51 13.36
CA LEU A 98 -2.94 -4.07 14.65
C LEU A 98 -2.12 -3.08 15.48
N GLU A 99 -1.17 -2.38 14.86
CA GLU A 99 -0.39 -1.31 15.51
C GLU A 99 -1.29 -0.17 16.03
N PHE A 100 -2.38 0.14 15.32
CA PHE A 100 -3.40 1.09 15.77
C PHE A 100 -4.41 0.52 16.79
N GLY A 101 -4.17 -0.70 17.29
CA GLY A 101 -5.00 -1.35 18.30
C GLY A 101 -6.29 -1.97 17.76
N TRP A 102 -6.40 -2.16 16.44
CA TRP A 102 -7.49 -2.94 15.86
C TRP A 102 -7.27 -4.42 16.16
N HIS A 103 -8.35 -5.20 16.13
CA HIS A 103 -8.27 -6.66 16.27
C HIS A 103 -9.02 -7.36 15.14
N PHE A 104 -8.71 -8.63 14.90
CA PHE A 104 -9.52 -9.46 14.01
C PHE A 104 -10.92 -9.63 14.61
N THR A 105 -11.96 -9.52 13.78
CA THR A 105 -13.35 -9.60 14.25
C THR A 105 -13.71 -11.01 14.75
N ASN A 106 -13.20 -12.05 14.08
CA ASN A 106 -13.35 -13.45 14.48
C ASN A 106 -11.94 -14.10 14.56
N PRO A 107 -11.21 -13.91 15.67
CA PRO A 107 -9.79 -14.26 15.74
C PRO A 107 -9.51 -15.77 15.62
N ASP A 108 -10.47 -16.62 15.99
CA ASP A 108 -10.32 -18.08 16.03
C ASP A 108 -10.74 -18.76 14.71
N SER A 109 -11.20 -17.99 13.72
CA SER A 109 -11.62 -18.53 12.43
C SER A 109 -10.45 -19.09 11.62
N ASP A 110 -10.73 -20.10 10.79
CA ASP A 110 -9.72 -20.69 9.91
C ASP A 110 -9.16 -19.66 8.90
N GLU A 111 -9.97 -18.70 8.46
CA GLU A 111 -9.56 -17.62 7.56
C GLU A 111 -8.55 -16.68 8.23
N VAL A 112 -8.77 -16.33 9.51
CA VAL A 112 -7.83 -15.49 10.27
C VAL A 112 -6.56 -16.24 10.57
N ARG A 113 -6.63 -17.51 10.96
CA ARG A 113 -5.44 -18.36 11.13
C ARG A 113 -4.62 -18.45 9.85
N PHE A 114 -5.26 -18.68 8.70
CA PHE A 114 -4.57 -18.69 7.41
C PHE A 114 -3.96 -17.33 7.08
N ALA A 115 -4.70 -16.24 7.30
CA ALA A 115 -4.23 -14.89 7.02
C ALA A 115 -2.99 -14.55 7.87
N LYS A 116 -3.04 -14.84 9.18
CA LYS A 116 -1.93 -14.66 10.12
C LYS A 116 -0.70 -15.44 9.66
N GLY A 117 -0.86 -16.71 9.28
CA GLY A 117 0.23 -17.54 8.75
C GLY A 117 0.84 -16.95 7.47
N LYS A 118 0.02 -16.50 6.52
CA LYS A 118 0.49 -15.91 5.26
C LYS A 118 1.19 -14.56 5.47
N TRP A 119 0.75 -13.78 6.44
CA TRP A 119 1.25 -12.44 6.73
C TRP A 119 2.36 -12.40 7.78
N GLY A 120 2.68 -13.54 8.41
CA GLY A 120 3.66 -13.61 9.49
C GLY A 120 3.23 -12.79 10.71
N ILE A 121 1.95 -12.88 11.09
CA ILE A 121 1.38 -12.21 12.27
C ILE A 121 1.27 -13.26 13.38
N ASN A 122 1.90 -13.00 14.52
CA ASN A 122 2.00 -13.95 15.63
C ASN A 122 1.12 -13.59 16.85
N VAL A 123 0.42 -12.46 16.78
CA VAL A 123 -0.59 -12.03 17.77
C VAL A 123 -1.96 -12.58 17.42
#